data_AF-A0AAW5LEU8-F1
#
_entry.id   AF-A0AAW5LEU8-F1
#
_cell.length_a   1.000
_cell.length_b   1.000
_cell.length_c   1.000
_cell.angle_alpha   90.00
_cell.angle_beta   90.00
_cell.angle_gamma   90.00
#
_symmetry.space_group_name_H-M   'P 1'
#
loop_
_entity.id
_entity.type
_entity.pdbx_description
1 polymer ?
#
loop_
_entity_poly.entity_id
_entity_poly.type
_entity_poly.pdbx_seq_one_letter_code
_entity_poly.pdbx_strand_id
1 'polypeptide(L)' 'MKNKIKNTFNKLVKNGQLEKGLHKANDMYKKKSGKDYSKYIDKGMDKLKK' A
#
# COMPACT_ATOMS: atom_id res chain seq x y z
N MET A 1 18.30 12.18 -5.95
CA MET A 1 17.55 11.45 -4.91
C MET A 1 16.11 11.09 -5.30
N LYS A 2 15.30 11.99 -5.88
CA LYS A 2 13.91 11.72 -6.29
C LYS A 2 13.70 10.43 -7.12
N ASN A 3 14.56 10.17 -8.10
CA ASN A 3 14.46 8.94 -8.91
C ASN A 3 14.73 7.66 -8.13
N LYS A 4 15.60 7.70 -7.11
CA LYS A 4 15.96 6.50 -6.33
C LYS A 4 14.79 6.06 -5.45
N ILE A 5 14.12 7.02 -4.81
CA ILE A 5 12.90 6.77 -4.03
C ILE A 5 11.79 6.25 -4.94
N LYS A 6 11.56 6.87 -6.10
CA LYS A 6 10.53 6.43 -7.05
C LYS A 6 10.78 4.98 -7.52
N ASN A 7 12.04 4.61 -7.78
CA ASN A 7 12.39 3.27 -8.23
C ASN A 7 12.26 2.22 -7.10
N THR A 8 12.66 2.57 -5.88
CA THR A 8 12.44 1.70 -4.70
C THR A 8 10.95 1.55 -4.41
N PHE A 9 10.18 2.63 -4.47
CA PHE A 9 8.73 2.60 -4.28
C PHE A 9 8.05 1.75 -5.35
N ASN A 10 8.42 1.91 -6.63
CA ASN A 10 7.92 1.04 -7.70
C ASN A 10 8.31 -0.43 -7.51
N LYS A 11 9.51 -0.72 -7.02
CA LYS A 11 9.90 -2.10 -6.68
C LYS A 11 9.09 -2.65 -5.52
N LEU A 12 8.84 -1.86 -4.48
CA LEU A 12 8.00 -2.23 -3.34
C LEU A 12 6.54 -2.48 -3.77
N VAL A 13 6.02 -1.63 -4.66
CA VAL A 13 4.70 -1.79 -5.28
C VAL A 13 4.66 -3.08 -6.11
N LYS A 14 5.61 -3.28 -7.04
CA LYS A 14 5.67 -4.47 -7.90
C LYS A 14 5.86 -5.77 -7.13
N ASN A 15 6.68 -5.77 -6.08
CA ASN A 15 6.89 -6.95 -5.23
C ASN A 15 5.74 -7.20 -4.24
N GLY A 16 4.67 -6.39 -4.26
CA GLY A 16 3.54 -6.50 -3.33
C GLY A 16 3.91 -6.19 -1.87
N GLN A 17 5.12 -5.67 -1.61
CA GLN A 17 5.54 -5.23 -0.27
C GLN A 17 4.78 -3.98 0.16
N LEU A 18 4.42 -3.11 -0.79
CA LEU A 18 3.60 -1.93 -0.50
C LEU A 18 2.17 -2.33 -0.13
N GLU A 19 1.60 -3.27 -0.89
CA GLU A 19 0.25 -3.83 -0.67
C GLU A 19 0.18 -4.50 0.71
N LYS A 20 1.16 -5.35 1.04
CA LYS A 20 1.30 -5.98 2.36
C LYS A 20 1.49 -4.97 3.48
N GLY A 21 2.31 -3.94 3.28
CA GLY A 21 2.56 -2.89 4.28
C GLY A 21 1.29 -2.07 4.57
N LEU A 22 0.58 -1.67 3.52
CA LEU A 22 -0.69 -0.95 3.63
C LEU A 22 -1.78 -1.83 4.24
N HIS A 23 -1.88 -3.10 3.85
CA HIS A 23 -2.81 -4.05 4.48
C HIS A 23 -2.50 -4.26 5.95
N LYS A 24 -1.23 -4.36 6.35
CA LYS A 24 -0.84 -4.54 7.75
C LYS A 24 -1.12 -3.29 8.58
N ALA A 25 -0.84 -2.10 8.03
CA ALA A 25 -1.20 -0.83 8.67
C ALA A 25 -2.71 -0.70 8.80
N ASN A 26 -3.46 -1.07 7.77
CA ASN A 26 -4.92 -1.06 7.78
C ASN A 26 -5.51 -2.12 8.72
N ASP A 27 -4.94 -3.31 8.83
CA ASP A 27 -5.37 -4.33 9.79
C ASP A 27 -5.21 -3.80 11.22
N MET A 28 -4.08 -3.16 11.52
CA MET A 28 -3.84 -2.51 12.80
C MET A 28 -4.80 -1.33 13.04
N TYR A 29 -5.08 -0.51 12.01
CA TYR A 29 -6.00 0.62 12.09
C TYR A 29 -7.45 0.17 12.24
N LYS A 30 -7.86 -0.88 11.52
CA LYS A 30 -9.16 -1.53 11.61
C LYS A 30 -9.37 -2.11 13.00
N LYS A 31 -8.35 -2.78 13.54
CA LYS A 31 -8.39 -3.34 14.90
C LYS A 31 -8.55 -2.25 15.97
N LYS A 32 -8.04 -1.04 15.71
CA LYS A 32 -8.13 0.10 16.64
C LYS A 32 -9.37 0.99 16.43
N SER A 33 -9.79 1.18 15.19
CA SER A 33 -10.79 2.17 14.78
C SER A 33 -12.09 1.56 14.25
N GLY A 34 -12.14 0.25 14.01
CA GLY A 34 -13.26 -0.47 13.39
C GLY A 34 -13.47 -0.18 11.90
N LYS A 35 -12.76 0.79 11.33
CA LYS A 35 -12.88 1.19 9.93
C LYS A 35 -11.93 0.40 9.05
N ASP A 36 -12.50 -0.30 8.08
CA ASP A 36 -11.78 -1.08 7.07
C ASP A 36 -11.47 -0.19 5.85
N TYR A 37 -10.20 0.19 5.70
CA TYR A 37 -9.73 0.96 4.54
C TYR A 37 -9.09 0.06 3.46
N SER A 38 -9.22 -1.27 3.58
CA SER A 38 -8.66 -2.23 2.61
C SER A 38 -9.13 -1.90 1.20
N LYS A 39 -10.41 -1.56 1.06
CA LYS A 39 -11.03 -1.17 -0.22
C LYS A 39 -10.36 0.01 -0.90
N TYR A 40 -9.86 0.98 -0.13
CA TYR A 40 -9.18 2.16 -0.67
C TYR A 40 -7.72 1.85 -1.01
N ILE A 41 -7.08 0.98 -0.23
CA ILE A 41 -5.73 0.50 -0.49
C ILE A 41 -5.70 -0.32 -1.78
N ASP A 42 -6.64 -1.24 -1.94
CA ASP A 42 -6.81 -2.05 -3.16
C ASP A 42 -7.00 -1.15 -4.38
N LYS A 43 -7.96 -0.21 -4.31
CA LYS A 43 -8.18 0.78 -5.38
C LYS A 43 -6.95 1.64 -5.70
N GLY A 44 -6.19 2.03 -4.68
CA GLY A 44 -4.97 2.80 -4.84
C GLY A 44 -3.85 1.99 -5.48
N MET A 45 -3.72 0.72 -5.07
CA MET A 45 -2.74 -0.22 -5.61
C MET A 45 -3.06 -0.62 -7.04
N ASP A 46 -4.33 -0.85 -7.37
CA ASP A 46 -4.80 -1.14 -8.73
C ASP A 46 -4.47 0.01 -9.70
N LYS A 47 -4.69 1.25 -9.26
CA LYS A 47 -4.29 2.46 -10.00
C LYS A 47 -2.77 2.65 -10.12
N LEU A 48 -1.99 2.12 -9.18
CA LEU A 48 -0.52 2.21 -9.20
C LEU A 48 0.13 1.06 -9.99
N LYS A 49 -0.58 -0.05 -10.17
CA LYS A 49 -0.18 -1.19 -11.00
C LYS A 49 -0.44 -0.94 -12.49
N LYS A 50 -1.46 -0.14 -12.82
CA LYS A 50 -1.85 0.22 -14.20
C LYS A 50 -1.03 1.39 -14.73
#